data_AF-A0A6I3TA51-F1
#
_entry.id   AF-A0A6I3TA51-F1
#
_cell.length_a   1.000
_cell.length_b   1.000
_cell.length_c   1.000
_cell.angle_alpha   90.00
_cell.angle_beta   90.00
_cell.angle_gamma   90.00
#
_symmetry.space_group_name_H-M   'P 1'
#
loop_
_entity.id
_entity.type
_entity.pdbx_description
1 polymer ?
#
loop_
_entity_poly.entity_id
_entity_poly.type
_entity_poly.pdbx_seq_one_letter_code
_entity_poly.pdbx_strand_id
1 'polypeptide(L)'
;GLRINSAKDDAAGLAISDRMNSQIRGMTQATRNANDGVSMAQTAEGALSSSGDILQRVRELAVQSSNASNSASDRQALQTEVTQ
;
A
#
# COMPACT_ATOMS: atom_id res chain seq x y z
N GLY A 1 -4.57 26.61 33.08
CA GLY A 1 -5.69 27.44 32.61
C GLY A 1 -5.28 28.16 31.35
N LEU A 2 -6.16 28.24 30.35
CA LEU A 2 -5.90 28.97 29.11
C LEU A 2 -5.90 30.48 29.40
N ARG A 3 -4.98 31.22 28.76
CA ARG A 3 -4.86 32.69 28.89
C ARG A 3 -6.00 33.44 28.17
N ILE A 4 -6.68 32.79 27.24
CA ILE A 4 -7.80 33.33 26.46
C ILE A 4 -8.99 32.41 26.72
N ASN A 5 -9.89 32.83 27.61
CA ASN A 5 -11.07 32.04 27.99
C ASN A 5 -12.36 32.54 27.31
N SER A 6 -12.37 33.73 26.72
CA SER A 6 -13.52 34.24 25.96
C SER A 6 -13.12 35.15 24.79
N ALA A 7 -13.97 35.23 23.76
CA ALA A 7 -13.82 36.16 22.63
C ALA A 7 -13.86 37.64 23.06
N LYS A 8 -14.30 37.90 24.29
CA LYS A 8 -14.40 39.23 24.89
C LYS A 8 -13.05 39.73 25.40
N ASP A 9 -12.12 38.82 25.72
CA ASP A 9 -10.80 39.14 26.30
C ASP A 9 -9.72 39.40 25.23
N ASP A 10 -9.74 38.63 24.14
CA ASP A 10 -8.90 38.87 22.95
C ASP A 10 -9.48 38.10 21.74
N ALA A 11 -10.34 38.77 20.96
CA ALA A 11 -10.99 38.18 19.79
C ALA A 11 -9.99 37.76 18.70
N ALA A 12 -8.89 38.49 18.54
CA ALA A 12 -7.86 38.17 17.56
C ALA A 12 -7.04 36.95 18.00
N GLY A 13 -6.63 36.90 19.28
CA GLY A 13 -5.95 35.76 19.86
C GLY A 13 -6.80 34.48 19.87
N LEU A 14 -8.11 34.59 20.12
CA LEU A 14 -9.03 33.46 20.02
C LEU A 14 -9.18 32.98 18.57
N ALA A 15 -9.38 33.89 17.61
CA ALA A 15 -9.51 33.52 16.20
C ALA A 15 -8.26 32.84 15.63
N ILE A 16 -7.06 33.31 16.02
CA ILE A 16 -5.79 32.66 15.64
C ILE A 16 -5.68 31.28 16.33
N SER A 17 -6.07 31.17 17.59
CA SER A 17 -6.06 29.89 18.32
C SER A 17 -7.01 28.87 17.72
N ASP A 18 -8.21 29.27 17.30
CA ASP A 18 -9.16 28.40 16.62
C ASP A 18 -8.66 27.98 15.24
N ARG A 19 -8.03 28.89 14.49
CA ARG A 19 -7.35 28.56 13.23
C ARG A 19 -6.23 27.55 13.45
N MET A 20 -5.37 27.74 14.47
CA MET A 20 -4.30 26.80 14.80
C MET A 20 -4.87 25.44 15.21
N ASN A 21 -5.93 25.40 16.03
CA ASN A 21 -6.61 24.16 16.39
C ASN A 21 -7.20 23.44 15.17
N SER A 22 -7.82 24.17 14.24
CA SER A 22 -8.33 23.62 12.99
C SER A 22 -7.20 23.02 12.14
N GLN A 23 -6.08 23.75 12.01
CA GLN A 23 -4.89 23.27 11.31
C GLN A 23 -4.29 22.02 11.96
N ILE A 24 -4.19 21.97 13.29
CA ILE A 24 -3.70 20.80 14.03
C ILE A 24 -4.59 19.59 13.73
N ARG A 25 -5.92 19.74 13.82
CA ARG A 25 -6.86 18.65 13.48
C ARG A 25 -6.70 18.20 12.03
N GLY A 26 -6.53 19.14 11.10
CA GLY A 26 -6.24 18.86 9.69
C GLY A 26 -4.95 18.05 9.51
N MET A 27 -3.86 18.47 10.18
CA MET A 27 -2.58 17.75 10.14
C MET A 27 -2.69 16.35 10.76
N THR A 28 -3.41 16.18 11.88
CA THR A 28 -3.63 14.85 12.48
C THR A 28 -4.39 13.92 11.53
N GLN A 29 -5.34 14.44 10.75
CA GLN A 29 -6.02 13.65 9.72
C GLN A 29 -5.07 13.35 8.54
N ALA A 30 -4.29 14.33 8.08
CA ALA A 30 -3.31 14.14 7.01
C ALA A 30 -2.27 13.07 7.37
N THR A 31 -1.78 13.04 8.61
CA THR A 31 -0.88 11.99 9.10
C THR A 31 -1.54 10.62 9.06
N ARG A 32 -2.81 10.50 9.47
CA ARG A 32 -3.55 9.24 9.37
C ARG A 32 -3.71 8.79 7.92
N ASN A 33 -4.13 9.69 7.04
CA ASN A 33 -4.25 9.39 5.61
C ASN A 33 -2.91 8.97 4.98
N ALA A 34 -1.80 9.60 5.39
CA ALA A 34 -0.47 9.24 4.92
C ALA A 34 -0.08 7.83 5.38
N ASN A 35 -0.36 7.48 6.65
CA ASN A 35 -0.12 6.14 7.17
C ASN A 35 -0.97 5.09 6.44
N ASP A 36 -2.25 5.37 6.18
CA ASP A 36 -3.12 4.48 5.41
C ASP A 36 -2.58 4.27 3.98
N GLY A 37 -2.10 5.34 3.35
CA GLY A 37 -1.45 5.27 2.04
C GLY A 37 -0.17 4.42 2.04
N VAL A 38 0.64 4.52 3.09
CA VAL A 38 1.83 3.67 3.29
C VAL A 38 1.45 2.21 3.46
N SER A 39 0.45 1.91 4.30
CA SER A 39 -0.02 0.53 4.51
C SER A 39 -0.60 -0.08 3.23
N MET A 40 -1.30 0.71 2.41
CA MET A 40 -1.78 0.28 1.10
C MET A 40 -0.62 0.00 0.14
N ALA A 41 0.38 0.88 0.10
CA ALA A 41 1.57 0.69 -0.73
C ALA A 41 2.36 -0.58 -0.32
N GLN A 42 2.51 -0.85 0.98
CA GLN A 42 3.14 -2.07 1.48
C GLN A 42 2.37 -3.33 1.10
N THR A 43 1.03 -3.28 1.16
CA THR A 43 0.18 -4.40 0.71
C THR A 43 0.35 -4.64 -0.78
N ALA A 44 0.40 -3.57 -1.58
CA ALA A 44 0.66 -3.66 -3.02
C ALA A 44 2.06 -4.22 -3.32
N GLU A 45 3.09 -3.78 -2.59
CA GLU A 45 4.46 -4.29 -2.72
C GLU A 45 4.54 -5.78 -2.40
N GLY A 46 3.89 -6.25 -1.33
CA GLY A 46 3.80 -7.67 -1.01
C GLY A 46 3.13 -8.48 -2.12
N ALA A 47 2.01 -7.98 -2.67
CA ALA A 47 1.33 -8.63 -3.79
C ALA A 47 2.19 -8.66 -5.07
N LEU A 48 2.94 -7.59 -5.35
CA LEU A 48 3.88 -7.54 -6.48
C LEU A 48 5.07 -8.48 -6.29
N SER A 49 5.59 -8.61 -5.07
CA SER A 49 6.63 -9.58 -4.75
C SER A 49 6.16 -11.00 -5.05
N SER A 50 4.99 -11.40 -4.54
CA SER A 50 4.42 -12.72 -4.82
C SER A 50 4.12 -12.93 -6.32
N SER A 51 3.66 -11.88 -7.02
CA SER A 51 3.47 -11.94 -8.47
C SER A 51 4.79 -12.15 -9.21
N GLY A 52 5.88 -11.51 -8.75
CA GLY A 52 7.23 -11.72 -9.26
C GLY A 52 7.71 -13.16 -9.09
N ASP A 53 7.50 -13.74 -7.90
CA ASP A 53 7.84 -15.14 -7.61
C ASP A 53 7.06 -16.11 -8.51
N ILE A 54 5.76 -15.87 -8.73
CA ILE A 54 4.93 -16.66 -9.65
C ILE A 54 5.47 -16.55 -11.08
N LEU A 55 5.80 -15.35 -11.54
CA LEU A 55 6.35 -15.15 -12.89
C LEU A 55 7.72 -15.82 -13.07
N GLN A 56 8.55 -15.84 -12.02
CA GLN A 56 9.81 -16.57 -12.02
C GLN A 56 9.55 -18.08 -12.15
N ARG A 57 8.57 -18.62 -11.41
CA ARG A 57 8.17 -20.04 -11.52
C ARG A 57 7.64 -20.38 -12.90
N VAL A 58 6.77 -19.55 -13.47
CA VAL A 58 6.25 -19.73 -14.84
C VAL A 58 7.40 -19.74 -15.87
N ARG A 59 8.41 -18.89 -15.70
CA ARG A 59 9.60 -18.88 -16.56
C ARG A 59 10.38 -20.19 -16.47
N GLU A 60 10.57 -20.74 -15.27
CA GLU A 60 11.22 -22.05 -15.08
C GLU A 60 10.44 -23.16 -15.80
N LEU A 61 9.12 -23.18 -15.62
CA LEU A 61 8.23 -24.15 -16.28
C LEU A 61 8.27 -24.03 -17.81
N ALA A 62 8.35 -22.80 -18.36
CA ALA A 62 8.49 -22.57 -19.79
C ALA A 62 9.83 -23.11 -20.34
N VAL A 63 10.93 -22.88 -19.63
CA VAL A 63 12.25 -23.42 -20.00
C VAL A 63 12.25 -24.96 -19.91
N GLN A 64 11.66 -25.51 -18.86
CA GLN A 64 11.52 -26.96 -18.69
C GLN A 64 10.67 -27.56 -19.83
N SER A 65 9.54 -26.95 -20.17
CA SER A 65 8.66 -27.35 -21.27
C SER A 65 9.38 -27.36 -22.63
N SER A 66 10.30 -26.41 -22.85
CA SER A 66 11.09 -26.31 -24.09
C SER A 66 12.13 -27.43 -24.24
N ASN A 67 12.39 -28.25 -23.23
CA ASN A 67 13.30 -29.37 -23.35
C ASN A 67 12.73 -30.45 -24.29
N ALA A 68 13.45 -30.74 -25.38
CA ALA A 68 13.02 -31.68 -26.41
C ALA A 68 12.82 -33.12 -25.91
N SER A 69 13.43 -33.50 -24.78
CA SER A 69 13.24 -34.82 -24.17
C SER A 69 11.92 -34.97 -23.42
N ASN A 70 11.19 -33.89 -23.13
CA ASN A 70 9.92 -33.96 -22.43
C ASN A 70 8.82 -34.49 -23.35
N SER A 71 8.08 -35.48 -22.85
CA SER A 71 6.91 -36.04 -23.53
C SER A 71 5.75 -35.04 -23.57
N ALA A 72 4.74 -35.32 -24.40
CA ALA A 72 3.54 -34.50 -24.47
C ALA A 72 2.79 -34.45 -23.12
N SER A 73 2.77 -35.56 -22.38
CA SER A 73 2.18 -35.62 -21.03
C SER A 73 2.94 -34.77 -20.02
N ASP A 74 4.28 -34.73 -20.09
CA ASP A 74 5.09 -33.88 -19.21
C ASP A 74 4.80 -32.40 -19.47
N ARG A 75 4.71 -31.99 -20.74
CA ARG A 75 4.37 -30.61 -21.10
C ARG A 75 2.94 -30.24 -20.66
N GLN A 76 2.01 -31.20 -20.67
CA GLN A 76 0.64 -30.97 -20.18
C GLN A 76 0.59 -30.81 -18.66
N ALA A 77 1.41 -31.56 -17.92
CA ALA A 77 1.54 -31.39 -16.47
C ALA A 77 2.15 -30.02 -16.12
N LEU A 78 3.20 -29.60 -16.82
CA LEU A 78 3.81 -28.26 -16.66
C LEU A 78 2.80 -27.14 -16.97
N GLN A 79 1.99 -27.30 -18.02
CA GLN A 79 0.93 -26.34 -18.34
C GLN A 79 -0.13 -26.26 -17.24
N THR A 80 -0.46 -27.39 -16.60
CA THR A 80 -1.41 -27.43 -15.48
C THR A 80 -0.89 -26.65 -14.28
N GLU A 81 0.43 -26.71 -14.02
CA GLU A 81 1.08 -25.93 -12.96
C GLU A 81 1.10 -24.42 -13.26
N VAL A 82 1.26 -24.01 -14.51
CA VAL A 82 1.15 -22.59 -14.92
C VAL A 82 -0.27 -22.04 -14.73
N THR A 83 -1.30 -22.89 -14.86
CA THR A 83 -2.71 -22.48 -14.78
C THR A 83 -3.33 -22.56 -13.37
N GLN A 84 -2.61 -23.12 -12.39
CA GLN A 84 -3.02 -23.13 -10.98
C GLN A 84 -2.83 -21.74 -10.35
#